data_AF-A0AAW4HIV5-F1
#
_entry.id   AF-A0AAW4HIV5-F1
#
_cell.length_a   1.000
_cell.length_b   1.000
_cell.length_c   1.000
_cell.angle_alpha   90.00
_cell.angle_beta   90.00
_cell.angle_gamma   90.00
#
_symmetry.space_group_name_H-M   'P 1'
#
loop_
_entity.id
_entity.type
_entity.pdbx_description
1 polymer ?
#
loop_
_entity_poly.entity_id
_entity_poly.type
_entity_poly.pdbx_seq_one_letter_code
_entity_poly.pdbx_strand_id
1 'polypeptide(L)'
;MEIIFQGPTFWLSEDEDKFFEWIYSLPNYKAITGCGLDLNLELSTPIEQSTVNQLFIIFKRWEIDFSPLKIFKELNNSHISWVNEYLS
;
A
#
# COMPACT_ATOMS: atom_id res chain seq x y z
N MET A 1 -10.00 -6.39 -5.00
CA MET A 1 -9.52 -5.11 -5.59
C MET A 1 -8.03 -5.25 -5.81
N GLU A 2 -7.49 -4.63 -6.86
CA GLU A 2 -6.09 -4.77 -7.25
C GLU A 2 -5.43 -3.40 -7.35
N ILE A 3 -4.21 -3.28 -6.87
CA ILE A 3 -3.35 -2.11 -7.09
C ILE A 3 -2.02 -2.55 -7.67
N ILE A 4 -1.57 -1.85 -8.70
CA ILE A 4 -0.28 -2.07 -9.34
C ILE A 4 0.58 -0.84 -9.03
N PHE A 5 1.79 -1.08 -8.54
CA PHE A 5 2.74 -0.02 -8.21
C PHE A 5 4.17 -0.53 -8.41
N GLN A 6 5.09 0.38 -8.70
CA GLN A 6 6.51 0.05 -8.76
C GLN A 6 7.02 -0.24 -7.34
N GLY A 7 7.66 -1.40 -7.16
CA GLY A 7 8.27 -1.77 -5.88
C GLY A 7 9.44 -0.85 -5.50
N PRO A 8 9.75 -0.74 -4.20
CA PRO A 8 10.87 0.06 -3.74
C PRO A 8 12.21 -0.61 -4.10
N THR A 9 13.29 0.16 -4.02
CA THR A 9 14.65 -0.39 -4.14
C THR A 9 15.14 -0.82 -2.75
N PHE A 10 15.53 -2.08 -2.62
CA PHE A 10 16.08 -2.63 -1.38
C PHE A 10 17.61 -2.60 -1.39
N TRP A 11 18.22 -2.27 -0.25
CA TRP A 11 19.67 -2.24 -0.08
C TRP A 11 20.19 -3.45 0.71
N LEU A 12 19.32 -4.05 1.53
CA LEU A 12 19.57 -5.23 2.35
C LEU A 12 18.37 -6.19 2.28
N SER A 13 18.61 -7.48 2.50
CA SER A 13 17.54 -8.50 2.55
C SER A 13 16.54 -8.24 3.67
N GLU A 14 17.01 -7.71 4.80
CA GLU A 14 16.19 -7.41 5.96
C GLU A 14 15.18 -6.29 5.69
N ASP A 15 15.55 -5.35 4.81
CA ASP A 15 14.67 -4.28 4.35
C ASP A 15 13.52 -4.85 3.50
N GLU A 16 13.86 -5.75 2.57
CA GLU A 16 12.89 -6.47 1.74
C GLU A 16 11.92 -7.29 2.60
N ASP A 17 12.46 -8.07 3.54
CA ASP A 17 11.67 -8.87 4.47
C ASP A 17 10.69 -7.99 5.27
N LYS A 18 11.15 -6.84 5.77
CA LYS A 18 10.32 -5.90 6.53
C LYS A 18 9.24 -5.23 5.68
N PHE A 19 9.55 -4.89 4.43
CA PHE A 19 8.54 -4.37 3.50
C PHE A 19 7.41 -5.38 3.31
N PHE A 20 7.76 -6.61 2.97
CA PHE A 20 6.77 -7.65 2.71
C PHE A 20 6.03 -8.09 3.96
N GLU A 21 6.68 -8.17 5.12
CA GLU A 21 6.02 -8.40 6.42
C GLU A 21 4.89 -7.39 6.65
N TRP A 22 5.14 -6.11 6.36
CA TRP A 22 4.14 -5.05 6.52
C TRP A 22 2.99 -5.19 5.53
N ILE A 23 3.27 -5.53 4.28
CA ILE A 23 2.23 -5.81 3.28
C ILE A 23 1.37 -7.01 3.69
N TYR A 24 1.99 -8.10 4.17
CA TYR A 24 1.29 -9.31 4.61
C TYR A 24 0.43 -9.07 5.85
N SER A 25 0.78 -8.07 6.66
CA SER A 25 0.02 -7.70 7.86
C SER A 25 -1.23 -6.85 7.58
N LEU A 26 -1.45 -6.41 6.33
CA LEU A 26 -2.63 -5.62 5.97
C LEU A 26 -3.92 -6.42 6.23
N PRO A 27 -4.93 -5.85 6.90
CA PRO A 27 -6.18 -6.55 7.22
C PRO A 27 -6.89 -7.17 6.00
N ASN A 28 -6.82 -6.49 4.86
CA ASN A 28 -7.43 -6.95 3.62
C ASN A 28 -6.46 -7.67 2.67
N TYR A 29 -5.24 -8.00 3.10
CA TYR A 29 -4.26 -8.70 2.25
C TYR A 29 -4.84 -10.00 1.68
N LYS A 30 -4.69 -10.21 0.37
CA LYS A 30 -5.05 -11.46 -0.29
C LYS A 30 -3.84 -12.11 -0.96
N ALA A 31 -3.12 -11.36 -1.79
CA ALA A 31 -1.94 -11.84 -2.48
C ALA A 31 -1.09 -10.66 -2.95
N ILE A 32 0.20 -10.88 -3.14
CA ILE A 32 1.07 -9.97 -3.89
C ILE A 32 1.89 -10.79 -4.88
N THR A 33 2.02 -10.29 -6.11
CA THR A 33 2.82 -10.92 -7.16
C THR A 33 3.75 -9.89 -7.79
N GLY A 34 4.99 -10.29 -8.06
CA GLY A 34 5.98 -9.45 -8.73
C GLY A 34 6.00 -9.71 -10.24
N CYS A 35 6.03 -8.64 -11.03
CA CYS A 35 6.23 -8.67 -12.47
C CYS A 35 7.30 -7.64 -12.87
N GLY A 36 8.55 -8.07 -12.98
CA GLY A 36 9.68 -7.16 -13.17
C GLY A 36 9.87 -6.29 -11.93
N LEU A 37 9.78 -4.97 -12.09
CA LEU A 37 9.86 -4.02 -10.98
C LEU A 37 8.48 -3.67 -10.39
N ASP A 38 7.39 -4.14 -11.00
CA ASP A 38 6.05 -3.86 -10.54
C ASP A 38 5.56 -4.93 -9.56
N LEU A 39 4.80 -4.48 -8.57
CA LEU A 39 4.08 -5.29 -7.61
C LEU A 39 2.58 -5.15 -7.87
N ASN A 40 1.91 -6.28 -8.06
CA ASN A 40 0.46 -6.37 -8.10
C ASN A 40 -0.04 -6.88 -6.75
N LEU A 41 -0.67 -6.00 -5.97
CA LEU A 41 -1.27 -6.30 -4.67
C LEU A 41 -2.77 -6.50 -4.82
N GLU A 42 -3.23 -7.69 -4.47
CA GLU A 42 -4.64 -8.04 -4.35
C GLU A 42 -5.13 -7.85 -2.91
N LEU A 43 -6.29 -7.20 -2.79
CA LEU A 43 -6.98 -6.96 -1.53
C LEU A 43 -8.41 -7.49 -1.56
N SER A 44 -8.83 -8.12 -0.47
CA SER A 44 -10.19 -8.63 -0.27
C SER A 44 -11.17 -7.49 0.06
N THR A 45 -12.33 -7.46 -0.61
CA THR A 45 -13.39 -6.47 -0.35
C THR A 45 -14.40 -7.00 0.67
N PRO A 46 -15.01 -6.15 1.52
CA PRO A 46 -14.87 -4.70 1.59
C PRO A 46 -13.52 -4.25 2.19
N ILE A 47 -12.95 -3.16 1.67
CA ILE A 47 -11.68 -2.62 2.15
C ILE A 47 -11.91 -1.79 3.41
N GLU A 48 -11.13 -2.05 4.45
CA GLU A 48 -11.16 -1.28 5.68
C GLU A 48 -10.31 -0.01 5.58
N GLN A 49 -10.72 1.06 6.26
CA GLN A 49 -9.93 2.29 6.36
C GLN A 49 -8.54 2.05 6.99
N SER A 50 -8.43 1.05 7.87
CA SER A 50 -7.16 0.61 8.48
C SER A 50 -6.14 0.21 7.40
N THR A 51 -6.57 -0.57 6.40
CA THR A 51 -5.76 -0.97 5.24
C THR A 51 -5.33 0.25 4.42
N VAL A 52 -6.26 1.18 4.14
CA VAL A 52 -5.94 2.42 3.39
C VAL A 52 -4.84 3.20 4.12
N ASN A 53 -5.00 3.44 5.42
CA ASN A 53 -4.01 4.17 6.21
C ASN A 53 -2.65 3.47 6.22
N GLN A 54 -2.62 2.15 6.40
CA GLN A 54 -1.38 1.38 6.41
C GLN A 54 -0.68 1.41 5.05
N LEU A 55 -1.42 1.32 3.93
CA LEU A 55 -0.85 1.46 2.59
C LEU A 55 -0.17 2.83 2.40
N PHE A 56 -0.83 3.91 2.81
CA PHE A 56 -0.22 5.24 2.78
C PHE A 56 1.06 5.31 3.64
N ILE A 57 1.07 4.70 4.82
CA ILE A 57 2.26 4.67 5.69
C ILE A 57 3.39 3.85 5.04
N ILE A 58 3.07 2.69 4.46
CA ILE A 58 4.03 1.82 3.76
C ILE A 58 4.63 2.58 2.57
N PHE A 59 3.79 3.17 1.72
CA PHE A 59 4.23 3.91 0.54
C PHE A 59 5.11 5.10 0.94
N LYS A 60 4.72 5.84 1.98
CA LYS A 60 5.54 6.94 2.51
C LYS A 60 6.89 6.47 3.01
N ARG A 61 6.93 5.36 3.75
CA ARG A 61 8.17 4.88 4.39
C ARG A 61 9.17 4.31 3.40
N TRP A 62 8.70 3.77 2.29
CA TRP A 62 9.50 3.18 1.23
C TRP A 62 9.62 4.08 -0.02
N GLU A 63 9.21 5.35 0.11
CA GLU A 63 9.27 6.36 -0.96
C GLU A 63 8.61 5.91 -2.28
N ILE A 64 7.50 5.17 -2.17
CA ILE A 64 6.72 4.67 -3.30
C ILE A 64 5.72 5.75 -3.75
N ASP A 65 5.51 5.86 -5.06
CA ASP A 65 4.52 6.79 -5.63
C ASP A 65 3.11 6.49 -5.12
N PHE A 66 2.41 7.52 -4.63
CA PHE A 66 1.08 7.41 -4.06
C PHE A 66 -0.05 7.34 -5.11
N SER A 67 0.23 7.61 -6.39
CA SER A 67 -0.82 7.66 -7.42
C SER A 67 -1.72 6.41 -7.49
N PRO A 68 -1.19 5.17 -7.30
CA PRO A 68 -2.01 3.96 -7.24
C PRO A 68 -3.04 3.96 -6.10
N LEU A 69 -2.81 4.72 -5.02
CA LEU A 69 -3.70 4.79 -3.87
C LEU A 69 -4.86 5.79 -4.06
N LYS A 70 -4.89 6.57 -5.15
CA LYS A 70 -6.01 7.49 -5.44
C LYS A 70 -7.35 6.78 -5.59
N ILE A 71 -7.34 5.50 -5.93
CA ILE A 71 -8.56 4.69 -6.05
C ILE A 71 -9.32 4.55 -4.72
N PHE A 72 -8.65 4.79 -3.58
CA PHE A 72 -9.26 4.74 -2.25
C PHE A 72 -9.97 6.04 -1.87
N LYS A 73 -10.04 7.05 -2.75
CA LYS A 73 -10.67 8.34 -2.47
C LYS A 73 -12.08 8.22 -1.89
N GLU A 74 -12.94 7.41 -2.51
CA GLU A 74 -14.33 7.21 -2.09
C GLU A 74 -14.47 6.41 -0.78
N LEU A 75 -13.41 5.72 -0.35
CA LEU A 75 -13.37 4.96 0.89
C LEU A 75 -12.82 5.79 2.06
N ASN A 76 -12.29 6.99 1.77
CA ASN A 76 -11.47 7.71 2.73
C ASN A 76 -12.28 8.31 3.89
N ASN A 77 -11.97 7.83 5.09
CA ASN A 77 -12.35 8.40 6.38
C ASN A 77 -11.14 8.38 7.34
N SER A 78 -9.96 8.72 6.82
CA SER A 78 -8.72 8.67 7.61
C SER A 78 -8.73 9.68 8.75
N HIS A 79 -8.16 9.28 9.89
CA HIS A 79 -7.84 10.22 10.98
C HIS A 79 -6.48 10.91 10.76
N ILE A 80 -5.74 10.54 9.71
CA ILE A 80 -4.41 11.07 9.40
C ILE A 80 -4.56 12.25 8.43
N SER A 81 -4.27 13.47 8.89
CA SER A 81 -4.49 14.72 8.11
C SER A 81 -3.91 14.68 6.69
N TRP A 82 -2.65 14.28 6.56
CA TRP A 82 -1.97 14.29 5.26
C TRP A 82 -2.50 13.21 4.29
N VAL A 83 -3.13 12.15 4.79
CA VAL A 83 -3.82 11.17 3.94
C VAL A 83 -5.09 11.80 3.36
N ASN A 84 -5.82 12.54 4.18
CA ASN A 84 -7.01 13.27 3.73
C ASN A 84 -6.66 14.35 2.71
N GLU A 85 -5.58 15.11 2.93
CA GLU A 85 -5.10 16.13 1.98
C GLU A 85 -4.68 15.52 0.65
N TYR A 86 -4.11 14.32 0.64
CA TYR A 86 -3.74 13.65 -0.61
C TYR A 86 -4.96 13.12 -1.38
N LEU A 87 -5.98 12.64 -0.67
CA LEU A 87 -7.18 12.04 -1.25
C LEU A 87 -8.33 13.05 -1.49
N SER A 88 -8.24 14.27 -0.98
CA SER A 88 -9.22 15.36 -1.23
C SER A 88 -9.26 15.76 -2.70
#